data_AF-A0A4R3TWV6-F1
#
_entry.id   AF-A0A4R3TWV6-F1
#
_cell.length_a   1.000
_cell.length_b   1.000
_cell.length_c   1.000
_cell.angle_alpha   90.00
_cell.angle_beta   90.00
_cell.angle_gamma   90.00
#
_symmetry.space_group_name_H-M   'P 1'
#
loop_
_entity.id
_entity.type
_entity.pdbx_description
1 polymer ?
#
loop_
_entity_poly.entity_id
_entity_poly.type
_entity_poly.pdbx_seq_one_letter_code
_entity_poly.pdbx_strand_id
1 'polypeptide(L)'
;MSAAFDRDALLDAFDAIGRAAADAGTRLRIAVYGGSALMLASNFRFATEDVDVSKLERPLPGWLDRVTAEIAVKNGWSADWFNDQVAFHLSPLADRAADHLEFGTFPRDGTPPGLEVSVPSAEYLLALKLKAFRITDPVRGEAERLDILNLMKVVGVSTAEQAIALLGRYFPVSAASSEKQRFLLKHMDLGGGADAPKYPR
;
A
#
# COMPACT_ATOMS: atom_id res chain seq x y z
N MET A 1 0.43 -3.75 21.88
CA MET A 1 0.91 -3.92 20.51
C MET A 1 -0.16 -4.71 19.79
N SER A 2 -0.71 -4.21 18.67
CA SER A 2 -1.60 -5.03 17.85
C SER A 2 -0.77 -6.13 17.17
N ALA A 3 -1.38 -7.28 16.92
CA ALA A 3 -0.72 -8.32 16.16
C ALA A 3 -0.62 -7.89 14.69
N ALA A 4 0.58 -7.97 14.10
CA ALA A 4 0.73 -7.90 12.65
C ALA A 4 0.06 -9.11 12.01
N PHE A 5 -0.44 -8.95 10.78
CA PHE A 5 -1.02 -10.02 9.99
C PHE A 5 -0.28 -10.22 8.67
N ASP A 6 -0.32 -11.47 8.21
CA ASP A 6 0.27 -11.89 6.96
C ASP A 6 -0.69 -11.72 5.78
N ARG A 7 -0.21 -12.11 4.60
CA ARG A 7 -0.94 -12.00 3.35
C ARG A 7 -2.22 -12.84 3.35
N ASP A 8 -2.18 -14.06 3.86
CA ASP A 8 -3.33 -14.96 3.80
C ASP A 8 -4.45 -14.47 4.70
N ALA A 9 -4.11 -14.01 5.91
CA ALA A 9 -5.08 -13.43 6.82
C ALA A 9 -5.73 -12.15 6.25
N LEU A 10 -4.97 -11.31 5.54
CA LEU A 10 -5.53 -10.15 4.84
C LEU A 10 -6.48 -10.56 3.71
N LEU A 11 -6.13 -11.58 2.93
CA LEU A 11 -7.00 -12.06 1.86
C LEU A 11 -8.30 -12.68 2.39
N ASP A 12 -8.24 -13.40 3.52
CA ASP A 12 -9.41 -13.92 4.20
C ASP A 12 -10.30 -12.79 4.75
N ALA A 13 -9.70 -11.70 5.23
CA ALA A 13 -10.43 -10.50 5.63
C ALA A 13 -11.12 -9.83 4.42
N PHE A 14 -10.45 -9.75 3.27
CA PHE A 14 -11.06 -9.26 2.03
C PHE A 14 -12.18 -10.17 1.53
N ASP A 15 -12.08 -11.49 1.70
CA ASP A 15 -13.18 -12.41 1.42
C ASP A 15 -14.40 -12.10 2.28
N ALA A 16 -14.21 -11.88 3.59
CA ALA A 16 -15.30 -11.53 4.49
C ALA A 16 -15.95 -10.17 4.14
N ILE A 17 -15.15 -9.15 3.83
CA ILE A 17 -15.64 -7.84 3.38
C ILE A 17 -16.39 -7.99 2.05
N GLY A 18 -15.86 -8.77 1.10
CA GLY A 18 -16.47 -9.02 -0.20
C GLY A 18 -17.84 -9.70 -0.06
N ARG A 19 -17.98 -10.69 0.82
CA ARG A 19 -19.27 -11.33 1.12
C ARG A 19 -20.25 -10.32 1.73
N ALA A 20 -19.83 -9.58 2.75
CA ALA A 20 -20.69 -8.61 3.42
C ALA A 20 -21.19 -7.52 2.46
N ALA A 21 -20.33 -7.05 1.55
CA ALA A 21 -20.72 -6.09 0.53
C ALA A 21 -21.76 -6.66 -0.45
N ALA A 22 -21.54 -7.90 -0.91
CA ALA A 22 -22.45 -8.59 -1.83
C ALA A 22 -23.81 -8.89 -1.19
N ASP A 23 -23.82 -9.36 0.06
CA ASP A 23 -25.05 -9.62 0.83
C ASP A 23 -25.86 -8.35 1.07
N ALA A 24 -25.18 -7.20 1.18
CA ALA A 24 -25.80 -5.88 1.26
C ALA A 24 -26.27 -5.34 -0.10
N GLY A 25 -26.07 -6.07 -1.21
CA GLY A 25 -26.41 -5.61 -2.56
C GLY A 25 -25.50 -4.49 -3.07
N THR A 26 -24.30 -4.36 -2.51
CA THR A 26 -23.33 -3.30 -2.84
C THR A 26 -22.06 -3.84 -3.49
N ARG A 27 -21.26 -2.94 -4.05
CA ARG A 27 -19.92 -3.25 -4.53
C ARG A 27 -18.94 -2.18 -4.07
N LEU A 28 -18.03 -2.57 -3.18
CA LEU A 28 -16.96 -1.71 -2.67
C LEU A 28 -15.76 -1.77 -3.61
N ARG A 29 -15.21 -0.62 -3.98
CA ARG A 29 -13.97 -0.51 -4.75
C ARG A 29 -12.93 0.25 -3.95
N ILE A 30 -11.79 -0.37 -3.68
CA ILE A 30 -10.68 0.25 -2.96
C ILE A 30 -9.36 0.12 -3.72
N ALA A 31 -8.48 1.08 -3.49
CA ALA A 31 -7.05 0.89 -3.71
C ALA A 31 -6.36 0.69 -2.35
N VAL A 32 -5.43 -0.25 -2.26
CA VAL A 32 -4.64 -0.53 -1.04
C VAL A 32 -3.25 0.09 -1.20
N TYR A 33 -2.74 0.77 -0.17
CA TYR A 33 -1.47 1.51 -0.17
C TYR A 33 -0.53 1.03 0.94
N GLY A 34 0.59 1.73 1.15
CA GLY A 34 1.44 1.51 2.33
C GLY A 34 2.13 0.15 2.36
N GLY A 35 2.30 -0.40 3.58
CA GLY A 35 2.92 -1.71 3.79
C GLY A 35 2.06 -2.87 3.29
N SER A 36 0.73 -2.76 3.41
CA SER A 36 -0.21 -3.77 2.91
C SER A 36 -0.16 -3.89 1.39
N ALA A 37 -0.02 -2.79 0.64
CA ALA A 37 0.17 -2.84 -0.81
C ALA A 37 1.42 -3.62 -1.20
N LEU A 38 2.54 -3.38 -0.52
CA LEU A 38 3.78 -4.15 -0.73
C LEU A 38 3.59 -5.62 -0.39
N MET A 39 2.86 -5.94 0.67
CA MET A 39 2.57 -7.33 1.05
C MET A 39 1.70 -8.05 0.01
N LEU A 40 0.76 -7.35 -0.62
CA LEU A 40 -0.10 -7.90 -1.67
C LEU A 40 0.64 -8.06 -3.00
N ALA A 41 1.40 -7.03 -3.39
CA ALA A 41 1.95 -6.87 -4.72
C ALA A 41 3.41 -7.31 -4.87
N SER A 42 4.12 -7.61 -3.78
CA SER A 42 5.54 -7.97 -3.84
C SER A 42 5.87 -9.28 -3.13
N ASN A 43 7.10 -9.76 -3.34
CA ASN A 43 7.66 -10.92 -2.64
C ASN A 43 8.71 -10.54 -1.58
N PHE A 44 8.77 -9.28 -1.14
CA PHE A 44 9.74 -8.81 -0.14
C PHE A 44 9.12 -8.19 1.11
N ARG A 45 7.78 -8.14 1.19
CA ARG A 45 7.03 -7.72 2.37
C ARG A 45 6.10 -8.85 2.79
N PHE A 46 6.20 -9.27 4.05
CA PHE A 46 5.51 -10.48 4.53
C PHE A 46 4.47 -10.21 5.62
N ALA A 47 4.47 -9.02 6.21
CA ALA A 47 3.53 -8.65 7.25
C ALA A 47 3.27 -7.13 7.26
N THR A 48 2.10 -6.76 7.79
CA THR A 48 1.67 -5.39 8.05
C THR A 48 0.82 -5.34 9.32
N GLU A 49 0.72 -4.18 9.95
CA GLU A 49 -0.11 -3.97 11.15
C GLU A 49 -1.52 -3.46 10.80
N ASP A 50 -1.66 -2.89 9.61
CA ASP A 50 -2.85 -2.25 9.08
C ASP A 50 -2.92 -2.34 7.54
N VAL A 51 -4.08 -1.98 7.01
CA VAL A 51 -4.42 -1.84 5.61
C VAL A 51 -4.85 -0.40 5.37
N ASP A 52 -3.94 0.33 4.74
CA ASP A 52 -4.21 1.66 4.21
C ASP A 52 -5.04 1.56 2.93
N VAL A 53 -6.27 2.08 2.92
CA VAL A 53 -7.14 2.07 1.74
C VAL A 53 -7.40 3.47 1.19
N SER A 54 -7.80 3.55 -0.08
CA SER A 54 -8.32 4.77 -0.68
C SER A 54 -9.50 5.33 0.12
N LYS A 55 -9.71 6.64 0.00
CA LYS A 55 -10.79 7.36 0.67
C LYS A 55 -12.11 6.58 0.66
N LEU A 56 -12.66 6.36 1.84
CA LEU A 56 -13.96 5.73 2.03
C LEU A 56 -15.04 6.82 2.14
N GLU A 57 -16.22 6.54 1.61
CA GLU A 57 -17.37 7.43 1.77
C GLU A 57 -17.82 7.46 3.24
N ARG A 58 -18.24 8.63 3.71
CA ARG A 58 -18.71 8.85 5.08
C ARG A 58 -20.15 9.38 5.05
N PRO A 59 -21.04 8.89 5.94
CA PRO A 59 -20.79 7.85 6.94
C PRO A 59 -20.49 6.48 6.31
N LEU A 60 -19.73 5.63 7.01
CA LEU A 60 -19.46 4.28 6.54
C LEU A 60 -20.79 3.51 6.41
N PRO A 61 -20.97 2.67 5.37
CA PRO A 61 -22.08 1.73 5.34
C PRO A 61 -22.06 0.85 6.59
N GLY A 62 -23.22 0.66 7.22
CA GLY A 62 -23.30 -0.10 8.48
C GLY A 62 -22.84 -1.56 8.36
N TRP A 63 -22.88 -2.15 7.16
CA TRP A 63 -22.32 -3.48 6.91
C TRP A 63 -20.78 -3.47 6.97
N LEU A 64 -20.15 -2.40 6.46
CA LEU A 64 -18.69 -2.27 6.39
C LEU A 64 -18.12 -2.06 7.78
N ASP A 65 -18.70 -1.12 8.54
CA ASP A 65 -18.32 -0.84 9.92
C ASP A 65 -18.40 -2.10 10.80
N ARG A 66 -19.51 -2.85 10.68
CA ARG A 66 -19.71 -4.12 11.40
C ARG A 66 -18.67 -5.17 11.03
N VAL A 67 -18.50 -5.48 9.73
CA VAL A 67 -17.61 -6.57 9.31
C VAL A 67 -16.15 -6.27 9.65
N THR A 68 -15.70 -5.00 9.54
CA THR A 68 -14.34 -4.63 9.92
C THR A 68 -14.09 -4.75 11.42
N ALA A 69 -15.09 -4.42 12.24
CA ALA A 69 -15.01 -4.58 13.69
C ALA A 69 -15.00 -6.06 14.11
N GLU A 70 -15.83 -6.89 13.49
CA GLU A 70 -15.88 -8.33 13.73
C GLU A 70 -14.55 -9.02 13.37
N ILE A 71 -13.95 -8.66 12.23
CA ILE A 71 -12.63 -9.16 11.81
C ILE A 71 -11.57 -8.76 12.84
N ALA A 72 -11.58 -7.49 13.29
CA ALA A 72 -10.61 -7.00 14.27
C ALA A 72 -10.67 -7.81 15.58
N VAL A 73 -11.88 -8.00 16.12
CA VAL A 73 -12.09 -8.78 17.35
C VAL A 73 -11.69 -10.24 17.16
N LYS A 74 -12.13 -10.87 16.06
CA LYS A 74 -11.84 -12.28 15.77
C LYS A 74 -10.34 -12.56 15.69
N ASN A 75 -9.58 -11.66 15.08
CA ASN A 75 -8.15 -11.85 14.82
C ASN A 75 -7.23 -11.18 15.85
N GLY A 76 -7.78 -10.46 16.83
CA GLY A 76 -6.99 -9.66 17.78
C GLY A 76 -6.22 -8.52 17.12
N TRP A 77 -6.73 -7.99 16.00
CA TRP A 77 -6.13 -6.86 15.29
C TRP A 77 -6.53 -5.53 15.92
N SER A 78 -5.83 -4.48 15.53
CA SER A 78 -6.20 -3.12 15.92
C SER A 78 -7.59 -2.76 15.41
N ALA A 79 -8.35 -1.94 16.15
CA ALA A 79 -9.66 -1.47 15.70
C ALA A 79 -9.59 -0.59 14.44
N ASP A 80 -8.43 -0.02 14.15
CA ASP A 80 -8.13 0.81 12.97
C ASP A 80 -7.35 0.06 11.88
N TRP A 81 -7.30 -1.29 11.94
CA TRP A 81 -6.58 -2.11 10.94
C TRP A 81 -7.04 -1.86 9.50
N PHE A 82 -8.26 -1.40 9.28
CA PHE A 82 -8.81 -1.03 7.98
C PHE A 82 -9.17 0.45 8.00
N ASN A 83 -8.32 1.30 7.40
CA ASN A 83 -8.50 2.75 7.49
C ASN A 83 -8.09 3.48 6.21
N ASP A 84 -8.62 4.69 6.03
CA ASP A 84 -8.36 5.54 4.87
C ASP A 84 -7.48 6.76 5.19
N GLN A 85 -6.68 6.71 6.25
CA GLN A 85 -5.82 7.83 6.66
C GLN A 85 -4.79 8.18 5.58
N VAL A 86 -4.34 7.19 4.81
CA VAL A 86 -3.43 7.41 3.67
C VAL A 86 -4.01 8.35 2.62
N ALA A 87 -5.34 8.51 2.53
CA ALA A 87 -5.99 9.31 1.51
C ALA A 87 -5.52 10.78 1.49
N PHE A 88 -5.17 11.34 2.66
CA PHE A 88 -4.63 12.70 2.79
C PHE A 88 -3.21 12.87 2.24
N HIS A 89 -2.54 11.76 1.94
CA HIS A 89 -1.16 11.73 1.49
C HIS A 89 -1.00 11.36 0.01
N LEU A 90 -2.09 10.91 -0.63
CA LEU A 90 -2.10 10.51 -2.03
C LEU A 90 -1.88 11.71 -2.95
N SER A 91 -1.28 11.44 -4.11
CA SER A 91 -1.08 12.47 -5.13
C SER A 91 -2.39 12.75 -5.86
N PRO A 92 -2.80 14.03 -6.02
CA PRO A 92 -3.88 14.38 -6.92
C PRO A 92 -3.51 14.27 -8.41
N LEU A 93 -2.22 14.05 -8.71
CA LEU A 93 -1.71 13.87 -10.07
C LEU A 93 -1.64 12.39 -10.49
N ALA A 94 -1.86 11.46 -9.57
CA ALA A 94 -1.91 10.04 -9.90
C ALA A 94 -3.21 9.73 -10.66
N ASP A 95 -3.07 9.07 -11.80
CA ASP A 95 -4.18 8.63 -12.64
C ASP A 95 -4.61 7.21 -12.25
N ARG A 96 -5.91 6.99 -12.09
CA ARG A 96 -6.43 5.68 -11.64
C ARG A 96 -6.18 4.55 -12.66
N ALA A 97 -6.15 4.85 -13.95
CA ALA A 97 -5.96 3.81 -14.97
C ALA A 97 -4.48 3.51 -15.22
N ALA A 98 -3.61 4.52 -15.09
CA ALA A 98 -2.18 4.37 -15.33
C ALA A 98 -1.37 3.99 -14.06
N ASP A 99 -1.79 4.45 -12.88
CA ASP A 99 -1.02 4.33 -11.64
C ASP A 99 -1.57 3.29 -10.67
N HIS A 100 -2.61 2.55 -11.07
CA HIS A 100 -3.16 1.44 -10.31
C HIS A 100 -3.32 0.20 -11.16
N LEU A 101 -3.00 -0.94 -10.54
CA LEU A 101 -3.14 -2.26 -11.12
C LEU A 101 -4.26 -3.00 -10.38
N GLU A 102 -5.12 -3.69 -11.12
CA GLU A 102 -6.09 -4.59 -10.52
C GLU A 102 -5.35 -5.68 -9.75
N PHE A 103 -5.70 -5.85 -8.48
CA PHE A 103 -5.16 -6.92 -7.65
C PHE A 103 -6.07 -8.14 -7.67
N GLY A 104 -7.38 -7.91 -7.54
CA GLY A 104 -8.38 -8.96 -7.65
C GLY A 104 -9.72 -8.59 -7.06
N THR A 105 -10.66 -9.51 -7.20
CA THR A 105 -12.02 -9.39 -6.68
C THR A 105 -12.29 -10.41 -5.59
N PHE A 106 -13.13 -10.03 -4.62
CA PHE A 106 -13.44 -10.82 -3.45
C PHE A 106 -14.96 -10.96 -3.24
N PRO A 107 -15.44 -12.12 -2.73
CA PRO A 107 -14.62 -13.24 -2.25
C PRO A 107 -14.02 -14.10 -3.38
N ARG A 108 -12.96 -14.85 -3.03
CA ARG A 108 -12.19 -15.72 -3.93
C ARG A 108 -12.83 -17.09 -4.17
N ASP A 109 -14.00 -17.37 -3.58
CA ASP A 109 -14.68 -18.67 -3.63
C ASP A 109 -15.69 -18.81 -4.78
N GLY A 110 -15.75 -17.83 -5.68
CA GLY A 110 -16.58 -17.87 -6.88
C GLY A 110 -18.01 -17.36 -6.69
N THR A 111 -18.38 -16.84 -5.52
CA THR A 111 -19.64 -16.09 -5.38
C THR A 111 -19.51 -14.69 -6.01
N PRO A 112 -20.64 -13.98 -6.27
CA PRO A 112 -20.58 -12.64 -6.87
C PRO A 112 -19.67 -11.69 -6.08
N PRO A 113 -18.72 -10.99 -6.75
CA PRO A 113 -17.75 -10.17 -6.06
C PRO A 113 -18.37 -8.89 -5.50
N GLY A 114 -18.33 -8.72 -4.18
CA GLY A 114 -18.74 -7.49 -3.50
C GLY A 114 -17.58 -6.52 -3.25
N LEU A 115 -16.32 -6.95 -3.42
CA LEU A 115 -15.14 -6.11 -3.24
C LEU A 115 -14.20 -6.21 -4.45
N GLU A 116 -13.79 -5.07 -4.98
CA GLU A 116 -12.71 -4.93 -5.97
C GLU A 116 -11.51 -4.24 -5.32
N VAL A 117 -10.34 -4.85 -5.41
CA VAL A 117 -9.09 -4.32 -4.86
C VAL A 117 -8.11 -4.00 -5.98
N SER A 118 -7.52 -2.83 -5.90
CA SER A 118 -6.38 -2.41 -6.73
C SER A 118 -5.20 -2.03 -5.84
N VAL A 119 -4.00 -2.01 -6.43
CA VAL A 119 -2.76 -1.57 -5.78
C VAL A 119 -2.04 -0.56 -6.68
N PRO A 120 -1.24 0.38 -6.12
CA PRO A 120 -0.43 1.27 -6.91
C PRO A 120 0.55 0.53 -7.82
N SER A 121 0.87 1.13 -8.97
CA SER A 121 2.04 0.75 -9.74
C SER A 121 3.31 0.87 -8.89
N ALA A 122 4.37 0.14 -9.25
CA ALA A 122 5.64 0.23 -8.53
C ALA A 122 6.21 1.67 -8.52
N GLU A 123 6.02 2.41 -9.62
CA GLU A 123 6.40 3.81 -9.77
C GLU A 123 5.68 4.69 -8.74
N TYR A 124 4.35 4.57 -8.66
CA TYR A 124 3.58 5.40 -7.75
C TYR A 124 3.83 5.02 -6.28
N LEU A 125 3.98 3.73 -5.98
CA LEU A 125 4.31 3.27 -4.63
C LEU A 125 5.70 3.76 -4.18
N LEU A 126 6.69 3.77 -5.08
CA LEU A 126 8.01 4.34 -4.81
C LEU A 126 7.91 5.84 -4.51
N ALA A 127 7.13 6.59 -5.30
CA ALA A 127 6.91 8.01 -5.04
C ALA A 127 6.26 8.28 -3.67
N LEU A 128 5.28 7.47 -3.26
CA LEU A 128 4.65 7.56 -1.95
C LEU A 128 5.66 7.30 -0.81
N LYS A 129 6.51 6.28 -0.95
CA LYS A 129 7.57 5.97 0.04
C LYS A 129 8.60 7.09 0.12
N LEU A 130 9.03 7.64 -1.02
CA LEU A 130 9.97 8.78 -1.07
C LEU A 130 9.38 10.07 -0.49
N LYS A 131 8.05 10.27 -0.60
CA LYS A 131 7.36 11.39 0.05
C LYS A 131 7.27 11.20 1.57
N ALA A 132 6.99 9.99 2.03
CA ALA A 132 6.84 9.64 3.44
C ALA A 132 8.15 9.29 4.15
N PHE A 133 9.29 9.49 3.48
CA PHE A 133 10.60 8.91 3.80
C PHE A 133 11.06 9.17 5.25
N ARG A 134 11.02 8.13 6.09
CA ARG A 134 11.27 8.17 7.55
C ARG A 134 12.22 7.06 8.03
N ILE A 135 13.32 6.81 7.32
CA ILE A 135 14.29 5.75 7.69
C ILE A 135 15.04 5.96 9.02
N THR A 136 14.92 7.12 9.64
CA THR A 136 15.46 7.39 10.98
C THR A 136 14.57 6.86 12.11
N ASP A 137 13.41 6.28 11.79
CA ASP A 137 12.55 5.62 12.76
C ASP A 137 13.26 4.35 13.31
N PRO A 138 13.47 4.23 14.63
CA PRO A 138 14.25 3.14 15.20
C PRO A 138 13.56 1.78 15.09
N VAL A 139 12.25 1.74 14.83
CA VAL A 139 11.45 0.51 14.76
C VAL A 139 11.22 0.12 13.30
N ARG A 140 10.88 1.08 12.45
CA ARG A 140 10.40 0.84 11.08
C ARG A 140 11.41 1.25 9.99
N GLY A 141 12.48 1.96 10.37
CA GLY A 141 13.37 2.62 9.42
C GLY A 141 14.11 1.66 8.48
N GLU A 142 14.57 0.52 8.98
CA GLU A 142 15.27 -0.48 8.14
C GLU A 142 14.31 -1.16 7.15
N ALA A 143 13.08 -1.48 7.58
CA ALA A 143 12.07 -2.05 6.70
C ALA A 143 11.67 -1.04 5.60
N GLU A 144 11.52 0.24 5.94
CA GLU A 144 11.25 1.30 4.97
C GLU A 144 12.41 1.50 3.99
N ARG A 145 13.65 1.42 4.48
CA ARG A 145 14.87 1.48 3.66
C ARG A 145 14.88 0.35 2.63
N LEU A 146 14.62 -0.88 3.06
CA LEU A 146 14.56 -2.05 2.17
C LEU A 146 13.40 -1.97 1.17
N ASP A 147 12.22 -1.52 1.61
CA ASP A 147 11.07 -1.29 0.72
C ASP A 147 11.44 -0.34 -0.44
N ILE A 148 12.09 0.78 -0.13
CA ILE A 148 12.51 1.78 -1.13
C ILE A 148 13.54 1.22 -2.09
N LEU A 149 14.58 0.53 -1.58
CA LEU A 149 15.61 -0.07 -2.42
C LEU A 149 15.05 -1.14 -3.36
N ASN A 150 14.15 -1.98 -2.87
CA ASN A 150 13.50 -3.00 -3.68
C ASN A 150 12.60 -2.38 -4.75
N LEU A 151 11.81 -1.36 -4.41
CA LEU A 151 11.01 -0.63 -5.38
C LEU A 151 11.87 0.08 -6.44
N MET A 152 13.00 0.69 -6.05
CA MET A 152 13.96 1.28 -6.99
C MET A 152 14.47 0.25 -7.99
N LYS A 153 14.80 -0.97 -7.55
CA LYS A 153 15.19 -2.08 -8.44
C LYS A 153 14.07 -2.51 -9.38
N VAL A 154 12.84 -2.63 -8.87
CA VAL A 154 11.65 -2.98 -9.68
C VAL A 154 11.40 -1.97 -10.78
N VAL A 155 11.50 -0.68 -10.46
CA VAL A 155 11.27 0.43 -11.41
C VAL A 155 12.47 0.66 -12.34
N GLY A 156 13.67 0.21 -11.97
CA GLY A 156 14.90 0.49 -12.73
C GLY A 156 15.51 1.86 -12.40
N VAL A 157 15.20 2.41 -11.23
CA VAL A 157 15.82 3.62 -10.69
C VAL A 157 17.11 3.24 -9.97
N SER A 158 18.23 3.83 -10.39
CA SER A 158 19.57 3.52 -9.86
C SER A 158 20.27 4.72 -9.25
N THR A 159 19.71 5.92 -9.36
CA THR A 159 20.31 7.14 -8.82
C THR A 159 19.32 7.95 -8.00
N ALA A 160 19.85 8.75 -7.07
CA ALA A 160 19.04 9.69 -6.30
C ALA A 160 18.29 10.67 -7.21
N GLU A 161 18.92 11.16 -8.28
CA GLU A 161 18.28 12.09 -9.23
C GLU A 161 17.08 11.44 -9.94
N GLN A 162 17.21 10.19 -10.39
CA GLN A 162 16.10 9.45 -11.00
C GLN A 162 14.95 9.25 -10.00
N ALA A 163 15.26 8.93 -8.74
CA ALA A 163 14.26 8.81 -7.68
C ALA A 163 13.54 10.15 -7.41
N ILE A 164 14.25 11.27 -7.38
CA ILE A 164 13.64 12.60 -7.20
C ILE A 164 12.81 13.00 -8.42
N ALA A 165 13.26 12.70 -9.63
CA ALA A 165 12.49 12.96 -10.84
C ALA A 165 11.17 12.17 -10.83
N LEU A 166 11.20 10.89 -10.42
CA LEU A 166 10.01 10.08 -10.23
C LEU A 166 9.09 10.66 -9.14
N LEU A 167 9.65 11.05 -7.99
CA LEU A 167 8.90 11.73 -6.94
C LEU A 167 8.20 12.98 -7.50
N GLY A 168 8.88 13.76 -8.34
CA GLY A 168 8.36 14.99 -8.94
C GLY A 168 7.18 14.79 -9.88
N ARG A 169 7.04 13.62 -10.53
CA ARG A 169 5.86 13.28 -11.35
C ARG A 169 4.56 13.32 -10.55
N TYR A 170 4.62 12.87 -9.28
CA TYR A 170 3.46 12.76 -8.41
C TYR A 170 3.39 13.88 -7.36
N PHE A 171 4.54 14.37 -6.90
CA PHE A 171 4.64 15.33 -5.80
C PHE A 171 5.67 16.44 -6.12
N PRO A 172 5.37 17.37 -7.05
CA PRO A 172 6.29 18.41 -7.49
C PRO A 172 6.86 19.26 -6.35
N VAL A 173 6.02 19.62 -5.37
CA VAL A 173 6.43 20.41 -4.20
C VAL A 173 7.43 19.65 -3.33
N SER A 174 7.21 18.35 -3.10
CA SER A 174 8.15 17.52 -2.34
C SER A 174 9.46 17.30 -3.08
N ALA A 175 9.43 17.18 -4.41
CA ALA A 175 10.64 17.09 -5.23
C ALA A 175 11.44 18.40 -5.25
N ALA A 176 10.78 19.55 -5.21
CA ALA A 176 11.43 20.86 -5.13
C ALA A 176 12.20 21.06 -3.83
N SER A 177 11.75 20.47 -2.72
CA SER A 177 12.41 20.49 -1.40
C SER A 177 12.96 19.11 -1.02
N SER A 178 13.77 18.54 -1.91
CA SER A 178 14.23 17.15 -1.83
C SER A 178 15.56 16.94 -1.10
N GLU A 179 16.08 17.93 -0.37
CA GLU A 179 17.39 17.87 0.28
C GLU A 179 17.51 16.66 1.22
N LYS A 180 16.45 16.42 2.01
CA LYS A 180 16.38 15.25 2.91
C LYS A 180 16.41 13.94 2.11
N GLN A 181 15.56 13.81 1.09
CA GLN A 181 15.46 12.61 0.26
C GLN A 181 16.80 12.33 -0.42
N ARG A 182 17.43 13.35 -0.98
CA ARG A 182 18.74 13.27 -1.63
C ARG A 182 19.83 12.83 -0.67
N PHE A 183 19.86 13.41 0.54
CA PHE A 183 20.80 13.03 1.57
C PHE A 183 20.65 11.54 1.92
N LEU A 184 19.43 11.11 2.25
CA LEU A 184 19.17 9.72 2.62
C LEU A 184 19.47 8.75 1.46
N LEU A 185 19.05 9.05 0.23
CA LEU A 185 19.34 8.25 -0.97
C LEU A 185 20.82 8.08 -1.27
N LYS A 186 21.65 9.12 -1.03
CA LYS A 186 23.11 9.03 -1.21
C LYS A 186 23.79 8.15 -0.15
N HIS A 187 23.17 8.01 1.01
CA HIS A 187 23.72 7.24 2.14
C HIS A 187 23.10 5.84 2.26
N MET A 188 22.11 5.49 1.42
CA MET A 188 21.66 4.11 1.28
C MET A 188 22.62 3.37 0.35
N ASP A 189 23.08 2.18 0.77
CA ASP A 189 23.81 1.30 -0.14
C ASP A 189 22.84 0.81 -1.24
N LEU A 190 23.06 1.30 -2.46
CA LEU A 190 22.27 0.94 -3.63
C LEU A 190 22.64 -0.47 -4.16
N GLY A 191 23.64 -1.13 -3.56
CA GLY A 191 23.89 -2.57 -3.57
C GLY A 191 23.50 -3.32 -4.85
N GLY A 192 24.50 -3.59 -5.71
CA GLY A 192 24.33 -4.36 -6.94
C GLY A 192 24.16 -5.87 -6.72
N GLY A 193 23.39 -6.51 -7.61
CA GLY A 193 23.54 -7.94 -7.90
C GLY A 193 22.45 -8.92 -7.43
N ALA A 194 21.29 -8.48 -6.97
CA ALA A 194 20.13 -9.37 -6.77
C ALA A 194 19.05 -9.06 -7.81
N ASP A 195 18.41 -10.11 -8.35
CA ASP A 195 17.27 -9.97 -9.27
C ASP A 195 16.20 -9.06 -8.64
N ALA A 196 15.57 -8.23 -9.48
CA ALA A 196 14.50 -7.37 -9.02
C ALA A 196 13.38 -8.24 -8.40
N PRO A 197 12.88 -7.88 -7.20
CA PRO A 197 11.73 -8.56 -6.66
C PRO A 197 10.54 -8.51 -7.62
N LYS A 198 9.65 -9.49 -7.53
CA LYS A 198 8.48 -9.51 -8.41
C LYS A 198 7.50 -8.43 -7.94
N TYR A 199 7.06 -7.60 -8.88
CA TYR A 199 5.96 -6.67 -8.72
C TYR A 199 5.15 -6.69 -10.03
N PRO A 200 3.80 -6.68 -9.99
CA PRO A 200 2.96 -6.59 -11.18
C PRO A 200 3.35 -5.39 -12.06
N ARG A 201 3.41 -5.58 -13.37
CA ARG A 201 3.68 -4.52 -14.34
C ARG A 201 2.41 -4.16 -15.09
#